data_AF-C5D5R8-F1
#
_entry.id   AF-C5D5R8-F1
#
_cell.length_a   1.000
_cell.length_b   1.000
_cell.length_c   1.000
_cell.angle_alpha   90.00
_cell.angle_beta   90.00
_cell.angle_gamma   90.00
#
_symmetry.space_group_name_H-M   'P 1'
#
loop_
_entity.id
_entity.type
_entity.pdbx_description
1 polymer ?
#
loop_
_entity_poly.entity_id
_entity_poly.type
_entity_poly.pdbx_seq_one_letter_code
_entity_poly.pdbx_strand_id
1 'polypeptide(L)'
;MSSILSLIQNENMKIYRRIGTWFMIGLLALSALAGALITKATYKEPANWKAEVVSEIKEMEAQLSEEKVPKMYKNHLEQQLKINEYRLEHNIKPVASNTFWGYLVNSADIIALITLFTSFIIFFG
;
A
#
# COMPACT_ATOMS: atom_id res chain seq x y z
N MET A 1 4.63 -37.23 17.08
CA MET A 1 4.20 -35.84 16.84
C MET A 1 4.22 -35.49 15.34
N SER A 2 3.76 -36.39 14.46
CA SER A 2 3.88 -36.27 12.99
C SER A 2 2.55 -35.98 12.26
N SER A 3 1.40 -36.14 12.93
CA SER A 3 0.07 -36.03 12.31
C SER A 3 -0.32 -34.60 11.93
N ILE A 4 0.09 -33.59 12.70
CA ILE A 4 -0.23 -32.18 12.44
C ILE A 4 0.45 -31.69 11.16
N LEU A 5 1.71 -32.07 10.93
CA LEU A 5 2.45 -31.70 9.72
C LEU A 5 1.83 -32.32 8.46
N SER A 6 1.40 -33.58 8.52
CA SER A 6 0.69 -34.22 7.39
C SER A 6 -0.66 -33.58 7.09
N LEU A 7 -1.38 -33.09 8.11
CA LEU A 7 -2.64 -32.38 7.92
C LEU A 7 -2.42 -31.01 7.25
N ILE A 8 -1.44 -30.24 7.71
CA ILE A 8 -1.06 -28.95 7.10
C ILE A 8 -0.66 -29.14 5.64
N GLN A 9 0.14 -30.16 5.34
CA GLN A 9 0.56 -30.47 3.97
C GLN A 9 -0.63 -30.83 3.07
N ASN A 10 -1.56 -31.66 3.57
CA ASN A 10 -2.74 -32.06 2.81
C ASN A 10 -3.65 -30.89 2.45
N GLU A 11 -3.88 -29.98 3.40
CA GLU A 11 -4.69 -28.78 3.14
C GLU A 11 -3.98 -27.79 2.21
N ASN A 12 -2.68 -27.52 2.42
CA ASN A 12 -1.90 -26.66 1.52
C ASN A 12 -1.94 -27.18 0.07
N MET A 13 -1.78 -28.50 -0.13
CA MET A 13 -1.83 -29.09 -1.46
C MET A 13 -3.20 -28.94 -2.15
N LYS A 14 -4.31 -28.92 -1.40
CA LYS A 14 -5.65 -28.66 -1.97
C LYS A 14 -5.78 -27.23 -2.47
N ILE A 15 -5.30 -26.25 -1.69
CA ILE A 15 -5.35 -24.82 -2.04
C ILE A 15 -4.58 -24.56 -3.35
N TYR A 16 -3.36 -25.10 -3.48
CA TYR A 16 -2.52 -24.91 -4.67
C TYR A 16 -2.96 -25.74 -5.89
N ARG A 17 -3.87 -26.70 -5.75
CA ARG A 17 -4.41 -27.45 -6.89
C ARG A 17 -5.50 -26.68 -7.64
N ARG A 18 -6.07 -25.63 -7.02
CA ARG A 18 -7.11 -24.81 -7.66
C ARG A 18 -6.47 -23.79 -8.61
N ILE A 19 -6.91 -23.82 -9.87
CA ILE A 19 -6.40 -22.89 -10.90
C ILE A 19 -6.65 -21.42 -10.52
N GLY A 20 -7.76 -21.14 -9.83
CA GLY A 20 -8.12 -19.79 -9.36
C GLY A 20 -7.08 -19.20 -8.41
N THR A 21 -6.50 -20.01 -7.52
CA THR A 21 -5.43 -19.59 -6.61
C THR A 21 -4.21 -19.08 -7.39
N TRP A 22 -3.82 -19.78 -8.46
CA TRP A 22 -2.71 -19.36 -9.32
C TRP A 22 -3.02 -18.09 -10.11
N PHE A 23 -4.26 -17.93 -10.60
CA PHE A 23 -4.69 -16.68 -11.23
C PHE A 23 -4.61 -15.49 -10.25
N MET A 24 -5.09 -15.66 -9.02
CA MET A 24 -5.07 -14.61 -8.00
C MET A 24 -3.62 -14.25 -7.58
N ILE A 25 -2.77 -15.26 -7.36
CA ILE A 25 -1.34 -15.05 -7.07
C ILE A 25 -0.65 -14.34 -8.23
N GLY A 26 -0.89 -14.80 -9.47
CA GLY A 26 -0.32 -14.20 -10.66
C GLY A 26 -0.75 -12.74 -10.86
N LEU A 27 -2.03 -12.44 -10.63
CA LEU A 27 -2.56 -11.08 -10.71
C LEU A 27 -1.95 -10.15 -9.66
N LEU A 28 -1.78 -10.62 -8.42
CA LEU A 28 -1.12 -9.86 -7.35
C LEU A 28 0.37 -9.62 -7.64
N ALA A 29 1.07 -10.65 -8.10
CA ALA A 29 2.49 -10.53 -8.46
C ALA A 29 2.66 -9.54 -9.62
N LEU A 30 1.80 -9.64 -10.64
CA LEU A 30 1.84 -8.74 -11.80
C LEU A 30 1.49 -7.30 -11.42
N SER A 31 0.48 -7.07 -10.57
CA SER A 31 0.12 -5.72 -10.14
C SER A 31 1.22 -5.07 -9.28
N ALA A 32 1.82 -5.83 -8.36
CA ALA A 32 2.95 -5.36 -7.56
C ALA A 32 4.17 -5.03 -8.44
N LEU A 33 4.52 -5.92 -9.39
CA LEU A 33 5.62 -5.67 -10.32
C LEU A 33 5.36 -4.45 -11.21
N ALA A 34 4.16 -4.33 -11.77
CA ALA A 34 3.78 -3.17 -12.58
C ALA A 34 3.88 -1.87 -11.78
N GLY A 35 3.33 -1.85 -10.55
CA GLY A 35 3.42 -0.71 -9.65
C GLY A 35 4.87 -0.32 -9.34
N ALA A 36 5.70 -1.29 -8.97
CA ALA A 36 7.11 -1.05 -8.66
C ALA A 36 7.89 -0.48 -9.86
N LEU A 37 7.65 -1.00 -11.07
CA LEU A 37 8.25 -0.48 -12.30
C LEU A 37 7.81 0.95 -12.61
N ILE A 38 6.52 1.24 -12.47
CA ILE A 38 5.96 2.58 -12.67
C ILE A 38 6.57 3.55 -11.66
N THR A 39 6.53 3.24 -10.36
CA THR A 39 7.11 4.09 -9.31
C THR A 39 8.59 4.34 -9.57
N LYS A 40 9.36 3.31 -9.92
CA LYS A 40 10.78 3.47 -10.25
C LYS A 40 11.01 4.36 -11.47
N ALA A 41 10.16 4.26 -12.50
CA ALA A 41 10.30 5.03 -13.73
C ALA A 41 9.86 6.50 -13.58
N THR A 42 8.88 6.79 -12.72
CA THR A 42 8.33 8.14 -12.52
C THR A 42 8.94 8.88 -11.35
N TYR A 43 9.60 8.17 -10.42
CA TYR A 43 10.21 8.80 -9.25
C TYR A 43 11.30 9.80 -9.63
N LYS A 44 11.19 10.99 -9.06
CA LYS A 44 12.23 12.02 -9.11
C LYS A 44 12.58 12.38 -7.69
N GLU A 45 13.84 12.19 -7.33
CA GLU A 45 14.33 12.63 -6.02
C GLU A 45 14.20 14.16 -5.95
N PRO A 46 13.47 14.70 -4.97
CA PRO A 46 13.33 16.14 -4.83
C PRO A 46 14.66 16.76 -4.37
N ALA A 47 15.07 17.84 -5.03
CA ALA A 47 16.23 18.63 -4.60
C ALA A 47 16.02 19.25 -3.20
N ASN A 48 14.76 19.57 -2.86
CA ASN A 48 14.37 20.08 -1.55
C ASN A 48 13.06 19.43 -1.09
N TRP A 49 13.18 18.38 -0.28
CA TRP A 49 12.03 17.65 0.27
C TRP A 49 11.09 18.55 1.09
N LYS A 50 11.59 19.61 1.74
CA LYS A 50 10.74 20.51 2.52
C LYS A 50 9.80 21.31 1.63
N ALA A 51 10.28 21.75 0.47
CA ALA A 51 9.46 22.49 -0.49
C ALA A 51 8.32 21.62 -1.05
N GLU A 52 8.60 20.34 -1.27
CA GLU A 52 7.59 19.35 -1.68
C GLU A 52 6.54 19.13 -0.59
N VAL A 53 6.97 18.89 0.66
CA VAL A 53 6.04 18.71 1.80
C VAL A 53 5.18 19.95 2.03
N VAL A 54 5.73 21.16 1.88
CA VAL A 54 4.95 22.41 1.95
C VAL A 54 3.91 22.49 0.82
N SER A 55 4.27 22.03 -0.38
CA SER A 55 3.34 21.96 -1.51
C SER A 55 2.21 20.95 -1.25
N GLU A 56 2.54 19.78 -0.71
CA GLU A 56 1.55 18.76 -0.32
C GLU A 56 0.59 19.26 0.75
N ILE A 57 1.10 19.95 1.78
CA ILE A 57 0.28 20.59 2.83
C ILE A 57 -0.73 21.54 2.20
N LYS A 58 -0.27 22.43 1.31
CA LYS A 58 -1.14 23.41 0.64
C LYS A 58 -2.23 22.74 -0.21
N GLU A 59 -1.89 21.66 -0.90
CA GLU A 59 -2.85 20.90 -1.69
C GLU A 59 -3.91 20.23 -0.79
N MET A 60 -3.48 19.63 0.33
CA MET A 60 -4.40 19.02 1.29
C MET A 60 -5.32 20.06 1.94
N GLU A 61 -4.81 21.24 2.31
CA GLU A 61 -5.63 22.35 2.83
C GLU A 61 -6.68 22.83 1.81
N ALA A 62 -6.31 22.90 0.53
CA ALA A 62 -7.23 23.24 -0.55
C ALA A 62 -8.34 22.19 -0.69
N GLN A 63 -8.00 20.90 -0.69
CA GLN A 63 -8.97 19.81 -0.74
C GLN A 63 -9.88 19.78 0.50
N LEU A 64 -9.34 20.05 1.70
CA LEU A 64 -10.11 20.11 2.94
C LEU A 64 -11.11 21.28 2.98
N SER A 65 -10.86 22.32 2.19
CA SER A 65 -11.73 23.49 2.05
C SER A 65 -12.91 23.25 1.10
N GLU A 66 -12.89 22.17 0.32
CA GLU A 66 -13.99 21.79 -0.55
C GLU A 66 -15.18 21.22 0.25
N GLU A 67 -16.37 21.78 0.04
CA GLU A 67 -17.56 21.49 0.84
C GLU A 67 -18.14 20.08 0.60
N LYS A 68 -17.83 19.46 -0.55
CA LYS A 68 -18.41 18.17 -0.98
C LYS A 68 -17.50 16.96 -0.71
N VAL A 69 -16.50 17.10 0.14
CA VAL A 69 -15.56 16.01 0.41
C VAL A 69 -16.16 14.97 1.35
N PRO A 70 -16.17 13.67 0.99
CA PRO A 70 -16.63 12.61 1.89
C PRO A 70 -15.88 12.64 3.22
N LYS A 71 -16.59 12.48 4.34
CA LYS A 71 -16.01 12.53 5.70
C LYS A 71 -14.79 11.60 5.89
N MET A 72 -14.83 10.40 5.31
CA MET A 72 -13.70 9.46 5.38
C MET A 72 -12.45 10.03 4.70
N TYR A 73 -12.59 10.61 3.51
CA TYR A 73 -11.49 11.23 2.78
C TYR A 73 -10.96 12.46 3.54
N LYS A 74 -11.87 13.27 4.10
CA LYS A 74 -11.50 14.41 4.96
C LYS A 74 -10.63 13.99 6.14
N ASN A 75 -11.03 12.95 6.88
CA ASN A 75 -10.26 12.44 8.01
C ASN A 75 -8.86 11.95 7.57
N HIS A 76 -8.77 11.31 6.40
CA HIS A 76 -7.49 10.86 5.86
C HIS A 76 -6.57 12.05 5.54
N LEU A 77 -7.09 13.07 4.86
CA LEU A 77 -6.35 14.29 4.57
C LEU A 77 -5.87 15.01 5.84
N GLU A 78 -6.73 15.13 6.86
CA GLU A 78 -6.36 15.72 8.16
C GLU A 78 -5.24 14.94 8.87
N GLN A 79 -5.22 13.61 8.75
CA GLN A 79 -4.15 12.79 9.28
C GLN A 79 -2.83 13.01 8.52
N GLN A 80 -2.87 13.01 7.18
CA GLN A 80 -1.68 13.24 6.36
C GLN A 80 -1.10 14.65 6.56
N LEU A 81 -1.98 15.65 6.69
CA LEU A 81 -1.61 17.03 7.02
C LEU A 81 -0.79 17.09 8.30
N LYS A 82 -1.30 16.50 9.40
CA LYS A 82 -0.58 16.46 10.69
C LYS A 82 0.75 15.73 10.61
N ILE A 83 0.83 14.64 9.84
CA ILE A 83 2.09 13.90 9.63
C ILE A 83 3.11 14.80 8.91
N ASN A 84 2.68 15.56 7.91
CA ASN A 84 3.54 16.44 7.15
C ASN A 84 3.99 17.67 7.96
N GLU A 85 3.09 18.27 8.75
CA GLU A 85 3.44 19.33 9.71
C GLU A 85 4.50 18.83 10.72
N TYR A 86 4.26 17.65 11.31
CA TYR A 86 5.20 17.02 12.24
C TYR A 86 6.57 16.78 11.60
N ARG A 87 6.62 16.33 10.34
CA ARG A 87 7.88 16.14 9.59
C ARG A 87 8.64 17.45 9.42
N LEU A 88 7.96 18.54 9.11
CA LEU A 88 8.59 19.85 8.94
C LEU A 88 9.12 20.38 10.28
N GLU A 89 8.33 20.28 11.34
CA GLU A 89 8.70 20.75 12.68
C GLU A 89 9.93 20.00 13.22
N HIS A 90 9.98 18.69 13.03
CA HIS A 90 11.06 17.83 13.53
C HIS A 90 12.18 17.58 12.51
N ASN A 91 12.16 18.21 11.34
CA ASN A 91 13.15 18.02 10.27
C ASN A 91 13.31 16.54 9.82
N ILE A 92 12.21 15.81 9.75
CA ILE A 92 12.18 14.39 9.37
C ILE A 92 11.90 14.26 7.87
N LYS A 93 12.87 13.74 7.11
CA LYS A 93 12.70 13.51 5.68
C LYS A 93 11.71 12.36 5.41
N PRO A 94 10.77 12.50 4.46
CA PRO A 94 9.93 11.40 4.00
C PRO A 94 10.75 10.23 3.45
N VAL A 95 10.24 9.01 3.62
CA VAL A 95 10.85 7.82 3.01
C VAL A 95 10.62 7.87 1.51
N ALA A 96 11.70 7.82 0.73
CA ALA A 96 11.64 7.88 -0.73
C ALA A 96 10.85 6.69 -1.29
N SER A 97 9.87 6.96 -2.16
CA SER A 97 8.92 5.96 -2.67
C SER A 97 9.55 4.94 -3.63
N ASN A 98 10.71 5.25 -4.22
CA ASN A 98 11.50 4.30 -5.02
C ASN A 98 12.28 3.27 -4.19
N THR A 99 12.31 3.41 -2.86
CA THR A 99 12.94 2.42 -1.96
C THR A 99 11.96 1.29 -1.64
N PHE A 100 12.45 0.13 -1.22
CA PHE A 100 11.61 -1.01 -0.85
C PHE A 100 10.56 -0.64 0.22
N TRP A 101 11.00 0.05 1.28
CA TRP A 101 10.12 0.46 2.37
C TRP A 101 9.16 1.56 1.96
N GLY A 102 9.62 2.56 1.19
CA GLY A 102 8.73 3.61 0.67
C GLY A 102 7.67 3.06 -0.27
N TYR A 103 8.03 2.12 -1.14
CA TYR A 103 7.10 1.43 -2.01
C TYR A 103 6.06 0.62 -1.21
N LEU A 104 6.48 -0.14 -0.20
CA LEU A 104 5.57 -0.91 0.65
C LEU A 104 4.58 -0.03 1.41
N VAL A 105 5.07 1.06 2.03
CA VAL A 105 4.23 1.99 2.80
C VAL A 105 3.22 2.71 1.90
N ASN A 106 3.65 3.11 0.70
CA ASN A 106 2.77 3.78 -0.26
C ASN A 106 1.82 2.82 -0.98
N SER A 107 2.10 1.52 -0.94
CA SER A 107 1.26 0.47 -1.53
C SER A 107 0.31 -0.17 -0.51
N ALA A 108 -0.12 0.59 0.52
CA ALA A 108 -1.02 0.09 1.56
C ALA A 108 -2.32 -0.52 0.99
N ASP A 109 -2.81 0.00 -0.13
CA ASP A 109 -3.99 -0.54 -0.83
C ASP A 109 -3.73 -1.94 -1.42
N ILE A 110 -2.50 -2.22 -1.88
CA ILE A 110 -2.11 -3.55 -2.34
C ILE A 110 -2.15 -4.54 -1.17
N ILE A 111 -1.77 -4.12 0.04
CA ILE A 111 -1.83 -4.97 1.24
C ILE A 111 -3.29 -5.32 1.56
N ALA A 112 -4.20 -4.35 1.46
CA ALA A 112 -5.64 -4.61 1.62
C ALA A 112 -6.17 -5.60 0.56
N LEU A 113 -5.74 -5.44 -0.70
CA LEU A 113 -6.10 -6.36 -1.79
C LEU A 113 -5.54 -7.78 -1.58
N ILE A 114 -4.28 -7.91 -1.15
CA ILE A 114 -3.68 -9.20 -0.79
C ILE A 114 -4.47 -9.86 0.33
N THR A 115 -4.88 -9.10 1.34
CA THR A 115 -5.68 -9.60 2.46
C THR A 115 -7.04 -10.09 2.00
N LEU A 116 -7.70 -9.35 1.12
CA LEU A 116 -8.98 -9.73 0.51
C LEU A 116 -8.86 -11.00 -0.33
N PHE A 117 -7.83 -11.11 -1.16
CA PHE A 117 -7.60 -12.29 -1.99
C PHE A 117 -7.22 -13.50 -1.17
N THR A 118 -6.42 -13.31 -0.12
CA THR A 118 -6.04 -14.39 0.81
C THR A 118 -7.27 -14.90 1.56
N SER A 119 -8.13 -14.02 2.07
CA SER A 119 -9.37 -14.44 2.73
C SER A 119 -10.30 -15.15 1.74
N PHE A 120 -10.41 -14.65 0.52
CA PHE A 120 -11.21 -15.31 -0.52
C PHE A 120 -10.68 -16.73 -0.85
N ILE A 121 -9.36 -16.90 -1.00
CA ILE A 121 -8.74 -18.21 -1.22
C ILE A 121 -8.98 -19.14 -0.02
N ILE A 122 -8.97 -18.65 1.21
CA ILE A 122 -9.18 -19.48 2.39
C ILE A 122 -10.66 -19.90 2.55
N PHE A 123 -11.60 -18.97 2.33
CA PHE A 123 -13.02 -19.19 2.58
C PHE A 123 -13.77 -19.83 1.41
N PHE A 124 -13.35 -19.57 0.18
CA PHE A 124 -13.99 -20.08 -1.04
C PHE A 124 -13.10 -21.02 -1.86
N GLY A 125 -11.80 -21.05 -1.56
CA GLY A 125 -10.82 -21.97 -2.13
C GLY A 125 -10.74 -23.29 -1.40
#